data_AF-A0A834NPD4-F1
#
_entry.id   AF-A0A834NPD4-F1
#
_cell.length_a   1.000
_cell.length_b   1.000
_cell.length_c   1.000
_cell.angle_alpha   90.00
_cell.angle_beta   90.00
_cell.angle_gamma   90.00
#
_symmetry.space_group_name_H-M   'P 1'
#
loop_
_entity.id
_entity.type
_entity.pdbx_description
1 polymer ?
#
loop_
_entity_poly.entity_id
_entity_poly.type
_entity_poly.pdbx_seq_one_letter_code
_entity_poly.pdbx_strand_id
1 'polypeptide(L)'
;MIDRNLRAMMHPVQSSQFAPVRTYLIAGGLVEKVSLHSRALIEADFFLDQEHESPLLLASFDLLTRICYHLKRSITPDNPNNEQTTSTETHLISSLFTTEAAGAIGALYAAVALNTFNQKGSSPTPNQTMPSVATRMLIIRGLRLLKAFAELDLQRFQNLLGSEGTSLQWRLIASQVITRLSRDPLTEKSTSGTSGNQNTSGTYILSELFTVLGYFAVNNTENQLILQSAGAGPSVLQQFCTLPFPFYGDPRLTPYTLPALLAATHCNPEAKAILSCELSYQLLEEYRNSEEGKLNPLVRLLKDPSSP
;
A
#
# COMPACT_ATOMS: atom_id res chain seq x y z
N MET A 1 -33.12 14.67 -18.45
CA MET A 1 -33.67 13.33 -18.14
C MET A 1 -33.24 12.25 -19.14
N ILE A 2 -32.78 12.60 -20.36
CA ILE A 2 -32.32 11.65 -21.40
C ILE A 2 -30.86 11.17 -21.18
N ASP A 3 -30.04 11.94 -20.47
CA ASP A 3 -28.60 11.70 -20.31
C ASP A 3 -28.23 10.62 -19.24
N ARG A 4 -29.14 10.35 -18.29
CA ARG A 4 -28.93 9.27 -17.29
C ARG A 4 -29.07 7.87 -17.89
N ASN A 5 -29.87 7.72 -18.94
CA ASN A 5 -30.12 6.41 -19.57
C ASN A 5 -28.99 5.99 -20.53
N LEU A 6 -28.28 6.93 -21.17
CA LEU A 6 -27.11 6.57 -22.00
C LEU A 6 -25.92 6.10 -21.15
N ARG A 7 -25.69 6.72 -19.98
CA ARG A 7 -24.62 6.31 -19.06
C ARG A 7 -24.88 4.93 -18.43
N ALA A 8 -26.14 4.57 -18.24
CA ALA A 8 -26.54 3.23 -17.76
C ALA A 8 -26.40 2.13 -18.84
N MET A 9 -26.49 2.49 -20.14
CA MET A 9 -26.39 1.53 -21.25
C MET A 9 -24.95 1.26 -21.72
N MET A 10 -24.01 2.18 -21.46
CA MET A 10 -22.58 1.99 -21.81
C MET A 10 -21.78 1.22 -20.75
N HIS A 11 -22.25 1.19 -19.50
CA HIS A 11 -21.56 0.50 -18.39
C HIS A 11 -21.57 -1.05 -18.44
N PRO A 12 -22.62 -1.75 -18.91
CA PRO A 12 -22.65 -3.21 -18.94
C PRO A 12 -21.90 -3.82 -20.13
N VAL A 13 -21.63 -3.05 -21.19
CA VAL A 13 -21.03 -3.58 -22.43
C VAL A 13 -19.50 -3.67 -22.34
N GLN A 14 -18.84 -2.82 -21.55
CA GLN A 14 -17.38 -2.88 -21.37
C GLN A 14 -16.95 -3.96 -20.37
N SER A 15 -17.73 -4.25 -19.33
CA SER A 15 -17.37 -5.23 -18.29
C SER A 15 -17.38 -6.69 -18.80
N SER A 16 -18.18 -6.98 -19.84
CA SER A 16 -18.34 -8.34 -20.39
C SER A 16 -17.20 -8.76 -21.33
N GLN A 17 -16.56 -7.85 -22.07
CA GLN A 17 -15.47 -8.19 -23.01
C GLN A 17 -14.14 -8.54 -22.32
N PHE A 18 -13.87 -7.99 -21.14
CA PHE A 18 -12.61 -8.21 -20.41
C PHE A 18 -12.65 -9.40 -19.43
N ALA A 19 -13.83 -9.97 -19.16
CA ALA A 19 -13.97 -11.10 -18.25
C ALA A 19 -13.20 -12.35 -18.71
N PRO A 20 -13.25 -12.76 -20.00
CA PRO A 20 -12.52 -13.94 -20.46
C PRO A 20 -11.00 -13.76 -20.39
N VAL A 21 -10.50 -12.57 -20.77
CA VAL A 21 -9.06 -12.26 -20.77
C VAL A 21 -8.50 -12.33 -19.35
N ARG A 22 -9.20 -11.75 -18.37
CA ARG A 22 -8.78 -11.80 -16.96
C ARG A 22 -8.74 -13.24 -16.44
N THR A 23 -9.80 -14.01 -16.64
CA THR A 23 -9.86 -15.40 -16.18
C THR A 23 -8.76 -16.23 -16.83
N TYR A 24 -8.48 -16.00 -18.12
CA TYR A 24 -7.37 -16.63 -18.82
C TYR A 24 -6.00 -16.24 -18.23
N LEU A 25 -5.77 -14.96 -17.92
CA LEU A 25 -4.52 -14.50 -17.31
C LEU A 25 -4.29 -15.11 -15.92
N ILE A 26 -5.34 -15.17 -15.09
CA ILE A 26 -5.28 -15.74 -13.74
C ILE A 26 -5.08 -17.25 -13.82
N ALA A 27 -5.87 -17.96 -14.63
CA ALA A 27 -5.72 -19.41 -14.83
C ALA A 27 -4.38 -19.77 -15.49
N GLY A 28 -3.82 -18.88 -16.31
CA GLY A 28 -2.52 -19.04 -16.96
C GLY A 28 -1.31 -18.80 -16.04
N GLY A 29 -1.53 -18.59 -14.74
CA GLY A 29 -0.48 -18.45 -13.73
C GLY A 29 0.28 -17.13 -13.82
N LEU A 30 -0.39 -16.03 -14.21
CA LEU A 30 0.25 -14.72 -14.32
C LEU A 30 0.90 -14.29 -13.00
N VAL A 31 0.22 -14.48 -11.87
CA VAL A 31 0.70 -14.04 -10.55
C VAL A 31 1.99 -14.75 -10.18
N GLU A 32 2.04 -16.07 -10.39
CA GLU A 32 3.17 -16.93 -10.13
C GLU A 32 4.35 -16.57 -11.02
N LYS A 33 4.10 -16.32 -12.33
CA LYS A 33 5.14 -15.86 -13.27
C LYS A 33 5.74 -14.51 -12.87
N VAL A 34 4.91 -13.58 -12.42
CA VAL A 34 5.38 -12.27 -11.95
C VAL A 34 6.21 -12.40 -10.68
N SER A 35 5.77 -13.25 -9.74
CA SER A 35 6.52 -13.56 -8.52
C SER A 35 7.87 -14.21 -8.84
N LEU A 36 7.91 -15.18 -9.76
CA LEU A 36 9.15 -15.81 -10.22
C LEU A 36 10.10 -14.80 -10.88
N HIS A 37 9.57 -13.90 -11.70
CA HIS A 37 10.38 -12.84 -12.32
C HIS A 37 10.93 -11.87 -11.27
N SER A 38 10.11 -11.46 -10.30
CA SER A 38 10.55 -10.64 -9.16
C SER A 38 11.70 -11.32 -8.41
N ARG A 39 11.56 -12.61 -8.09
CA ARG A 39 12.61 -13.40 -7.42
C ARG A 39 13.89 -13.48 -8.24
N ALA A 40 13.80 -13.71 -9.54
CA ALA A 40 14.98 -13.75 -10.42
C ALA A 40 15.74 -12.41 -10.44
N LEU A 41 15.03 -11.27 -10.36
CA LEU A 41 15.67 -9.96 -10.25
C LEU A 41 16.39 -9.78 -8.90
N ILE A 42 15.81 -10.29 -7.80
CA ILE A 42 16.45 -10.27 -6.48
C ILE A 42 17.72 -11.13 -6.49
N GLU A 43 17.65 -12.35 -7.02
CA GLU A 43 18.79 -13.29 -7.10
C GLU A 43 19.92 -12.77 -7.98
N ALA A 44 19.60 -11.95 -8.99
CA ALA A 44 20.56 -11.30 -9.86
C ALA A 44 21.10 -9.97 -9.31
N ASP A 45 20.80 -9.63 -8.05
CA ASP A 45 21.19 -8.37 -7.41
C ASP A 45 20.74 -7.11 -8.17
N PHE A 46 19.69 -7.22 -9.00
CA PHE A 46 19.22 -6.16 -9.89
C PHE A 46 18.90 -4.86 -9.13
N PHE A 47 18.35 -4.97 -7.92
CA PHE A 47 17.94 -3.83 -7.11
C PHE A 47 19.10 -3.14 -6.36
N LEU A 48 20.33 -3.66 -6.43
CA LEU A 48 21.51 -2.95 -5.91
C LEU A 48 21.84 -1.74 -6.79
N ASP A 49 21.63 -1.88 -8.11
CA ASP A 49 21.76 -0.80 -9.08
C ASP A 49 20.45 0.00 -9.15
N GLN A 50 20.37 1.07 -8.35
CA GLN A 50 19.17 1.89 -8.21
C GLN A 50 18.88 2.78 -9.44
N GLU A 51 19.69 2.76 -10.48
CA GLU A 51 19.47 3.61 -11.66
C GLU A 51 18.50 2.99 -12.68
N HIS A 52 18.39 1.66 -12.67
CA HIS A 52 17.64 0.92 -13.69
C HIS A 52 16.24 0.53 -13.22
N GLU A 53 15.24 0.80 -14.06
CA GLU A 53 13.89 0.29 -13.89
C GLU A 53 13.77 -1.11 -14.51
N SER A 54 12.88 -1.94 -13.96
CA SER A 54 12.38 -3.14 -14.65
C SER A 54 10.99 -2.83 -15.21
N PRO A 55 10.86 -2.42 -16.49
CA PRO A 55 9.58 -2.03 -17.07
C PRO A 55 8.56 -3.17 -17.03
N LEU A 56 9.03 -4.41 -17.19
CA LEU A 56 8.20 -5.60 -17.15
C LEU A 56 7.61 -5.82 -15.76
N LEU A 57 8.41 -5.72 -14.71
CA LEU A 57 7.92 -5.87 -13.33
C LEU A 57 6.93 -4.76 -12.97
N LEU A 58 7.25 -3.51 -13.30
CA LEU A 58 6.38 -2.36 -13.04
C LEU A 58 5.03 -2.47 -13.78
N ALA A 59 5.06 -2.87 -15.06
CA ALA A 59 3.85 -3.08 -15.85
C ALA A 59 3.02 -4.26 -15.31
N SER A 60 3.69 -5.31 -14.81
CA SER A 60 3.03 -6.47 -14.21
C SER A 60 2.27 -6.11 -12.93
N PHE A 61 2.89 -5.34 -12.03
CA PHE A 61 2.22 -4.84 -10.82
C PHE A 61 1.04 -3.92 -11.17
N ASP A 62 1.18 -3.04 -12.17
CA ASP A 62 0.07 -2.20 -12.62
C ASP A 62 -1.09 -3.01 -13.20
N LEU A 63 -0.79 -4.04 -14.01
CA LEU A 63 -1.79 -4.94 -14.57
C LEU A 63 -2.54 -5.71 -13.47
N LEU A 64 -1.81 -6.30 -12.52
CA LEU A 64 -2.40 -7.02 -11.39
C LEU A 64 -3.27 -6.12 -10.52
N THR A 65 -2.81 -4.88 -10.28
CA THR A 65 -3.59 -3.85 -9.57
C THR A 65 -4.92 -3.59 -10.28
N ARG A 66 -4.92 -3.40 -11.60
CA ARG A 66 -6.15 -3.19 -12.40
C ARG A 66 -7.07 -4.41 -12.37
N ILE A 67 -6.51 -5.62 -12.41
CA ILE A 67 -7.28 -6.87 -12.29
C ILE A 67 -8.01 -6.92 -10.95
N CYS A 68 -7.33 -6.60 -9.84
CA CYS A 68 -7.94 -6.56 -8.50
C CYS A 68 -9.12 -5.58 -8.45
N TYR A 69 -8.92 -4.35 -8.94
CA TYR A 69 -9.99 -3.35 -8.96
C TYR A 69 -11.17 -3.74 -9.86
N HIS A 70 -10.90 -4.39 -11.00
CA HIS A 70 -11.98 -4.85 -11.87
C HIS A 70 -12.80 -5.96 -11.20
N LEU A 71 -12.17 -6.89 -10.47
CA LEU A 71 -12.89 -7.93 -9.74
C LEU A 71 -13.75 -7.34 -8.63
N LYS A 72 -13.19 -6.45 -7.81
CA LYS A 72 -13.94 -5.72 -6.78
C LYS A 72 -15.18 -5.00 -7.33
N ARG A 73 -15.10 -4.42 -8.54
CA ARG A 73 -16.24 -3.74 -9.19
C ARG A 73 -17.25 -4.69 -9.84
N SER A 74 -16.86 -5.93 -10.15
CA SER A 74 -17.71 -6.90 -10.86
C SER A 74 -18.70 -7.59 -9.93
N ILE A 75 -18.42 -7.62 -8.63
CA ILE A 75 -19.31 -8.11 -7.57
C ILE A 75 -20.41 -7.07 -7.34
N THR A 76 -21.39 -7.05 -8.23
CA THR A 76 -22.65 -6.34 -8.03
C THR A 76 -23.76 -7.39 -8.02
N PRO A 77 -24.77 -7.26 -7.14
CA PRO A 77 -25.75 -8.32 -6.89
C PRO A 77 -26.56 -8.75 -8.12
N ASP A 78 -26.61 -7.94 -9.18
CA ASP A 78 -27.44 -8.19 -10.37
C ASP A 78 -26.72 -8.92 -11.54
N ASN A 79 -25.50 -9.46 -11.34
CA ASN A 79 -24.72 -10.04 -12.44
C ASN A 79 -24.89 -11.59 -12.56
N PRO A 80 -25.42 -12.13 -13.68
CA PRO A 80 -25.67 -13.57 -13.84
C PRO A 80 -24.40 -14.45 -13.94
N ASN A 81 -23.21 -13.85 -14.05
CA ASN A 81 -21.92 -14.56 -14.14
C ASN A 81 -21.20 -14.71 -12.78
N ASN A 82 -21.91 -14.55 -11.66
CA ASN A 82 -21.31 -14.45 -10.32
C ASN A 82 -20.45 -15.66 -9.92
N GLU A 83 -20.81 -16.89 -10.29
CA GLU A 83 -20.07 -18.11 -9.90
C GLU A 83 -18.66 -18.22 -10.52
N GLN A 84 -18.52 -17.84 -11.80
CA GLN A 84 -17.20 -17.85 -12.45
C GLN A 84 -16.33 -16.69 -11.97
N THR A 85 -16.94 -15.56 -11.61
CA THR A 85 -16.21 -14.42 -11.05
C THR A 85 -15.72 -14.69 -9.63
N THR A 86 -16.53 -15.34 -8.78
CA THR A 86 -16.15 -15.68 -7.40
C THR A 86 -15.04 -16.73 -7.36
N SER A 87 -15.07 -17.73 -8.24
CA SER A 87 -13.97 -18.71 -8.35
C SER A 87 -12.66 -18.08 -8.85
N THR A 88 -12.74 -17.20 -9.85
CA THR A 88 -11.58 -16.45 -10.36
C THR A 88 -10.98 -15.52 -9.30
N GLU A 89 -11.84 -14.83 -8.54
CA GLU A 89 -11.45 -13.98 -7.42
C GLU A 89 -10.76 -14.78 -6.31
N THR A 90 -11.37 -15.88 -5.89
CA THR A 90 -10.79 -16.77 -4.86
C THR A 90 -9.42 -17.29 -5.30
N HIS A 91 -9.28 -17.69 -6.56
CA HIS A 91 -8.00 -18.12 -7.12
C HIS A 91 -6.96 -16.98 -7.11
N LEU A 92 -7.33 -15.78 -7.57
CA LEU A 92 -6.44 -14.62 -7.55
C LEU A 92 -5.99 -14.27 -6.13
N ILE A 93 -6.93 -14.19 -5.17
CA ILE A 93 -6.65 -13.91 -3.77
C ILE A 93 -5.67 -14.94 -3.21
N SER A 94 -5.90 -16.22 -3.49
CA SER A 94 -5.02 -17.31 -3.07
C SER A 94 -3.63 -17.21 -3.70
N SER A 95 -3.55 -16.92 -4.99
CA SER A 95 -2.27 -16.70 -5.69
C SER A 95 -1.52 -15.49 -5.14
N LEU A 96 -2.19 -14.35 -4.94
CA LEU A 96 -1.56 -13.14 -4.35
C LEU A 96 -1.04 -13.43 -2.94
N PHE A 97 -1.81 -14.16 -2.15
CA PHE A 97 -1.41 -14.56 -0.80
C PHE A 97 -0.16 -15.45 -0.83
N THR A 98 -0.22 -16.57 -1.54
CA THR A 98 0.86 -17.57 -1.55
C THR A 98 2.16 -17.10 -2.24
N THR A 99 2.09 -16.03 -3.04
CA THR A 99 3.26 -15.48 -3.76
C THR A 99 3.84 -14.23 -3.12
N GLU A 100 3.45 -13.92 -1.87
CA GLU A 100 3.81 -12.71 -1.11
C GLU A 100 3.66 -11.44 -1.96
N ALA A 101 2.40 -11.30 -2.39
CA ALA A 101 1.80 -10.31 -3.29
C ALA A 101 2.52 -10.18 -4.64
N ALA A 102 2.55 -11.29 -5.40
CA ALA A 102 3.22 -11.40 -6.69
C ALA A 102 4.72 -11.05 -6.64
N GLY A 103 5.37 -11.27 -5.49
CA GLY A 103 6.77 -10.92 -5.26
C GLY A 103 7.01 -9.43 -5.03
N ALA A 104 5.98 -8.61 -4.82
CA ALA A 104 6.14 -7.18 -4.56
C ALA A 104 6.87 -6.94 -3.24
N ILE A 105 6.58 -7.71 -2.19
CA ILE A 105 7.20 -7.50 -0.87
C ILE A 105 8.71 -7.76 -0.94
N GLY A 106 9.11 -8.88 -1.56
CA GLY A 106 10.52 -9.20 -1.76
C GLY A 106 11.26 -8.13 -2.57
N ALA A 107 10.68 -7.67 -3.68
CA ALA A 107 11.28 -6.61 -4.50
C ALA A 107 11.43 -5.28 -3.74
N LEU A 108 10.39 -4.88 -3.00
CA LEU A 108 10.42 -3.67 -2.17
C LEU A 108 11.46 -3.81 -1.06
N TYR A 109 11.53 -4.96 -0.40
CA TYR A 109 12.51 -5.23 0.64
C TYR A 109 13.95 -5.15 0.09
N ALA A 110 14.21 -5.76 -1.06
CA ALA A 110 15.51 -5.72 -1.71
C ALA A 110 15.92 -4.30 -2.12
N ALA A 111 15.04 -3.58 -2.81
CA ALA A 111 15.33 -2.23 -3.29
C ALA A 111 15.45 -1.21 -2.15
N VAL A 112 14.60 -1.34 -1.11
CA VAL A 112 14.42 -0.28 -0.12
C VAL A 112 15.16 -0.54 1.19
N ALA A 113 15.16 -1.77 1.68
CA ALA A 113 15.66 -2.10 3.02
C ALA A 113 17.07 -2.68 3.01
N LEU A 114 17.35 -3.69 2.16
CA LEU A 114 18.67 -4.35 2.10
C LEU A 114 19.79 -3.37 1.73
N ASN A 115 19.53 -2.48 0.77
CA ASN A 115 20.49 -1.46 0.35
C ASN A 115 20.96 -0.55 1.50
N THR A 116 20.09 -0.20 2.45
CA THR A 116 20.45 0.66 3.58
C THR A 116 21.36 -0.05 4.58
N PHE A 117 21.25 -1.38 4.72
CA PHE A 117 22.15 -2.15 5.60
C PHE A 117 23.56 -2.29 5.02
N ASN A 118 23.68 -2.47 3.69
CA ASN A 118 24.97 -2.64 3.03
C ASN A 118 25.80 -1.33 2.94
N GLN A 119 25.16 -0.16 3.04
CA GLN A 119 25.82 1.15 2.98
C GLN A 119 26.49 1.58 4.30
N LYS A 120 26.34 0.82 5.40
CA LYS A 120 26.92 1.16 6.72
C LYS A 120 28.47 1.15 6.77
N GLY A 121 29.15 0.75 5.70
CA GLY A 121 30.61 0.60 5.65
C GLY A 121 31.42 1.78 5.08
N SER A 122 30.78 2.87 4.63
CA SER A 122 31.48 3.94 3.92
C SER A 122 30.95 5.33 4.31
N SER A 123 31.80 6.10 4.99
CA SER A 123 31.58 7.46 5.55
C SER A 123 30.86 7.56 6.91
N PRO A 124 31.37 8.40 7.85
CA PRO A 124 30.71 8.70 9.13
C PRO A 124 29.51 9.66 8.99
N THR A 125 29.23 10.20 7.80
CA THR A 125 27.98 10.93 7.53
C THR A 125 26.87 9.95 7.16
N PRO A 126 25.69 9.98 7.81
CA PRO A 126 24.54 9.22 7.34
C PRO A 126 24.14 9.76 5.97
N ASN A 127 24.59 9.10 4.90
CA ASN A 127 24.15 9.40 3.56
C ASN A 127 22.65 9.02 3.47
N GLN A 128 21.78 9.97 3.79
CA GLN A 128 20.35 9.92 3.54
C GLN A 128 20.12 10.09 2.04
N THR A 129 20.62 9.16 1.24
CA THR A 129 20.48 9.21 -0.21
C THR A 129 19.00 9.02 -0.54
N MET A 130 18.43 10.04 -1.18
CA MET A 130 17.05 9.98 -1.66
C MET A 130 16.88 8.78 -2.60
N PRO A 131 15.75 8.06 -2.52
CA PRO A 131 15.50 6.95 -3.44
C PRO A 131 15.45 7.48 -4.88
N SER A 132 16.10 6.76 -5.80
CA SER A 132 16.07 7.04 -7.22
C SER A 132 14.65 7.04 -7.79
N VAL A 133 14.46 7.64 -8.98
CA VAL A 133 13.17 7.60 -9.68
C VAL A 133 12.71 6.15 -9.91
N ALA A 134 13.62 5.27 -10.30
CA ALA A 134 13.35 3.85 -10.50
C ALA A 134 12.82 3.17 -9.22
N THR A 135 13.49 3.41 -8.09
CA THR A 135 13.06 2.89 -6.78
C THR A 135 11.71 3.47 -6.37
N ARG A 136 11.49 4.77 -6.58
CA ARG A 136 10.22 5.44 -6.30
C ARG A 136 9.07 4.82 -7.11
N MET A 137 9.28 4.55 -8.39
CA MET A 137 8.29 3.90 -9.26
C MET A 137 7.95 2.48 -8.79
N LEU A 138 8.97 1.70 -8.40
CA LEU A 138 8.76 0.38 -7.81
C LEU A 138 7.93 0.45 -6.53
N ILE A 139 8.24 1.40 -5.62
CA ILE A 139 7.47 1.62 -4.38
C ILE A 139 6.01 1.91 -4.71
N ILE A 140 5.74 2.85 -5.63
CA ILE A 140 4.38 3.22 -6.00
C ILE A 140 3.61 2.02 -6.54
N ARG A 141 4.20 1.26 -7.46
CA ARG A 141 3.52 0.10 -8.09
C ARG A 141 3.30 -1.04 -7.11
N GLY A 142 4.28 -1.32 -6.26
CA GLY A 142 4.15 -2.33 -5.20
C GLY A 142 3.07 -1.96 -4.17
N LEU A 143 3.09 -0.72 -3.66
CA LEU A 143 2.09 -0.25 -2.69
C LEU A 143 0.67 -0.22 -3.27
N ARG A 144 0.51 0.19 -4.53
CA ARG A 144 -0.80 0.17 -5.20
C ARG A 144 -1.34 -1.27 -5.35
N LEU A 145 -0.48 -2.24 -5.64
CA LEU A 145 -0.88 -3.65 -5.69
C LEU A 145 -1.31 -4.15 -4.31
N LEU A 146 -0.53 -3.85 -3.27
CA LEU A 146 -0.85 -4.20 -1.88
C LEU A 146 -2.17 -3.57 -1.42
N LYS A 147 -2.39 -2.29 -1.74
CA LYS A 147 -3.66 -1.60 -1.48
C LYS A 147 -4.83 -2.26 -2.20
N ALA A 148 -4.67 -2.59 -3.49
CA ALA A 148 -5.71 -3.25 -4.25
C ALA A 148 -6.04 -4.65 -3.71
N PHE A 149 -5.04 -5.37 -3.17
CA PHE A 149 -5.24 -6.64 -2.49
C PHE A 149 -5.98 -6.46 -1.16
N ALA A 150 -5.59 -5.49 -0.33
CA ALA A 150 -6.29 -5.15 0.93
C ALA A 150 -7.76 -4.79 0.70
N GLU A 151 -8.03 -4.09 -0.40
CA GLU A 151 -9.36 -3.68 -0.80
C GLU A 151 -10.22 -4.82 -1.36
N LEU A 152 -9.61 -5.92 -1.78
CA LEU A 152 -10.26 -7.12 -2.29
C LEU A 152 -10.53 -8.12 -1.16
N ASP A 153 -9.53 -8.39 -0.32
CA ASP A 153 -9.64 -9.26 0.86
C ASP A 153 -8.75 -8.72 2.00
N LEU A 154 -9.38 -7.97 2.91
CA LEU A 154 -8.70 -7.34 4.04
C LEU A 154 -8.04 -8.37 4.96
N GLN A 155 -8.74 -9.48 5.26
CA GLN A 155 -8.26 -10.46 6.23
C GLN A 155 -7.03 -11.19 5.70
N ARG A 156 -7.06 -11.65 4.43
CA ARG A 156 -5.89 -12.29 3.83
C ARG A 156 -4.72 -11.34 3.65
N PHE A 157 -4.99 -10.08 3.30
CA PHE A 157 -3.95 -9.05 3.25
C PHE A 157 -3.29 -8.83 4.62
N GLN A 158 -4.09 -8.71 5.69
CA GLN A 158 -3.58 -8.56 7.05
C GLN A 158 -2.76 -9.77 7.51
N ASN A 159 -3.26 -10.98 7.23
CA ASN A 159 -2.54 -12.22 7.56
C ASN A 159 -1.24 -12.37 6.78
N LEU A 160 -1.21 -11.92 5.52
CA LEU A 160 -0.04 -11.96 4.66
C LEU A 160 1.09 -11.11 5.23
N LEU A 161 0.83 -9.80 5.43
CA LEU A 161 1.83 -8.90 5.98
C LEU A 161 2.14 -9.17 7.46
N GLY A 162 1.21 -9.78 8.19
CA GLY A 162 1.37 -10.15 9.59
C GLY A 162 2.12 -11.48 9.80
N SER A 163 2.30 -12.27 8.73
CA SER A 163 2.92 -13.59 8.82
C SER A 163 4.39 -13.54 9.27
N GLU A 164 4.87 -14.67 9.79
CA GLU A 164 6.26 -14.84 10.18
C GLU A 164 7.18 -14.67 8.95
N GLY A 165 8.25 -13.87 9.10
CA GLY A 165 9.15 -13.53 8.00
C GLY A 165 8.72 -12.29 7.21
N THR A 166 7.47 -12.23 6.75
CA THR A 166 6.95 -11.08 5.98
C THR A 166 6.79 -9.83 6.85
N SER A 167 6.31 -9.98 8.09
CA SER A 167 6.11 -8.86 9.02
C SER A 167 7.38 -8.07 9.31
N LEU A 168 8.54 -8.73 9.38
CA LEU A 168 9.83 -8.05 9.52
C LEU A 168 10.18 -7.25 8.25
N GLN A 169 10.05 -7.86 7.07
CA GLN A 169 10.30 -7.18 5.80
C GLN A 169 9.38 -5.96 5.65
N TRP A 170 8.10 -6.12 5.99
CA TRP A 170 7.12 -5.04 5.92
C TRP A 170 7.48 -3.86 6.83
N ARG A 171 7.83 -4.12 8.10
CA ARG A 171 8.29 -3.05 9.01
C ARG A 171 9.53 -2.33 8.47
N LEU A 172 10.49 -3.07 7.91
CA LEU A 172 11.70 -2.49 7.36
C LEU A 172 11.42 -1.65 6.11
N ILE A 173 10.55 -2.13 5.21
CA ILE A 173 10.08 -1.36 4.06
C ILE A 173 9.43 -0.05 4.54
N ALA A 174 8.43 -0.14 5.42
CA ALA A 174 7.70 1.04 5.91
C ALA A 174 8.63 2.04 6.59
N SER A 175 9.50 1.56 7.49
CA SER A 175 10.44 2.40 8.22
C SER A 175 11.42 3.13 7.31
N GLN A 176 11.95 2.44 6.29
CA GLN A 176 12.91 3.03 5.36
C GLN A 176 12.27 4.00 4.38
N VAL A 177 11.05 3.73 3.92
CA VAL A 177 10.29 4.67 3.08
C VAL A 177 9.98 5.95 3.87
N ILE A 178 9.51 5.84 5.12
CA ILE A 178 9.25 7.00 5.99
C ILE A 178 10.53 7.80 6.23
N THR A 179 11.62 7.12 6.62
CA THR A 179 12.90 7.78 6.92
C THR A 179 13.42 8.56 5.72
N ARG A 180 13.34 7.98 4.52
CA ARG A 180 13.90 8.59 3.31
C ARG A 180 13.01 9.63 2.66
N LEU A 181 11.69 9.57 2.84
CA LEU A 181 10.77 10.45 2.11
C LEU A 181 10.08 11.51 2.99
N SER A 182 10.09 11.37 4.31
CA SER A 182 9.42 12.34 5.22
C SER A 182 10.01 13.75 5.16
N ARG A 183 11.26 13.88 4.70
CA ARG A 183 11.98 15.15 4.54
C ARG A 183 12.02 15.68 3.10
N ASP A 184 11.37 14.98 2.16
CA ASP A 184 11.28 15.42 0.76
C ASP A 184 10.59 16.80 0.73
N PRO A 185 11.17 17.83 0.08
CA PRO A 185 10.55 19.15 0.02
C PRO A 185 9.12 19.08 -0.50
N LEU A 186 8.19 19.71 0.21
CA LEU A 186 6.75 19.75 -0.13
C LEU A 186 6.45 20.55 -1.41
N THR A 187 7.47 21.06 -2.11
CA THR A 187 7.31 21.81 -3.34
C THR A 187 6.99 20.88 -4.51
N GLU A 188 5.72 20.90 -4.91
CA GLU A 188 5.23 20.41 -6.19
C GLU A 188 5.89 21.17 -7.34
N LYS A 189 7.11 20.82 -7.71
CA LYS A 189 7.54 21.01 -9.10
C LYS A 189 7.33 19.69 -9.79
N SER A 190 6.11 19.51 -10.32
CA SER A 190 5.94 18.63 -11.47
C SER A 190 6.98 19.07 -12.49
N THR A 191 8.00 18.24 -12.73
CA THR A 191 8.86 18.40 -13.90
C THR A 191 7.99 18.08 -15.12
N SER A 192 7.22 19.09 -15.53
CA SER A 192 6.60 19.16 -16.84
C SER A 192 7.71 19.10 -17.88
N GLY A 193 7.98 17.90 -18.40
CA GLY A 193 9.08 17.71 -19.34
C GLY A 193 9.02 16.42 -20.15
N THR A 194 8.47 15.32 -19.63
CA THR A 194 8.46 14.06 -20.40
C THR A 194 7.17 13.28 -20.19
N SER A 195 6.38 13.19 -21.27
CA SER A 195 5.33 12.20 -21.55
C SER A 195 5.15 11.08 -20.50
N GLY A 196 4.27 11.31 -19.51
CA GLY A 196 3.78 10.27 -18.59
C GLY A 196 3.30 10.84 -17.25
N ASN A 197 1.98 10.99 -17.07
CA ASN A 197 1.31 11.44 -15.82
C ASN A 197 1.56 10.49 -14.62
N GLN A 198 2.75 10.43 -14.04
CA GLN A 198 3.01 9.66 -12.82
C GLN A 198 3.68 10.55 -11.77
N ASN A 199 2.95 10.87 -10.70
CA ASN A 199 3.48 11.62 -9.57
C ASN A 199 4.43 10.70 -8.76
N THR A 200 5.70 11.07 -8.68
CA THR A 200 6.73 10.34 -7.91
C THR A 200 7.21 11.12 -6.67
N SER A 201 6.44 12.12 -6.21
CA SER A 201 6.81 12.91 -5.04
C SER A 201 6.86 12.04 -3.78
N GLY A 202 7.71 12.41 -2.82
CA GLY A 202 7.81 11.69 -1.54
C GLY A 202 6.50 11.71 -0.77
N THR A 203 5.79 12.85 -0.80
CA THR A 203 4.46 12.99 -0.20
C THR A 203 3.44 12.02 -0.79
N TYR A 204 3.41 11.85 -2.12
CA TYR A 204 2.51 10.93 -2.78
C TYR A 204 2.79 9.47 -2.39
N ILE A 205 4.08 9.10 -2.36
CA ILE A 205 4.51 7.76 -1.96
C ILE A 205 4.13 7.47 -0.50
N LEU A 206 4.34 8.45 0.39
CA LEU A 206 3.96 8.32 1.80
C LEU A 206 2.45 8.21 1.97
N SER A 207 1.64 8.98 1.23
CA SER A 207 0.18 8.84 1.26
C SER A 207 -0.29 7.43 0.86
N GLU A 208 0.32 6.83 -0.18
CA GLU A 208 0.03 5.43 -0.55
C GLU A 208 0.47 4.47 0.55
N LEU A 209 1.68 4.65 1.11
CA LEU A 209 2.18 3.81 2.20
C LEU A 209 1.27 3.88 3.43
N PHE A 210 0.83 5.07 3.82
CA PHE A 210 -0.04 5.27 4.99
C PHE A 210 -1.39 4.60 4.80
N THR A 211 -1.93 4.64 3.57
CA THR A 211 -3.16 3.90 3.25
C THR A 211 -2.98 2.39 3.48
N VAL A 212 -1.88 1.82 2.98
CA VAL A 212 -1.57 0.39 3.14
C VAL A 212 -1.33 0.03 4.60
N LEU A 213 -0.62 0.87 5.37
CA LEU A 213 -0.42 0.69 6.81
C LEU A 213 -1.74 0.77 7.59
N GLY A 214 -2.65 1.65 7.18
CA GLY A 214 -3.99 1.72 7.75
C GLY A 214 -4.77 0.43 7.55
N TYR A 215 -4.80 -0.11 6.32
CA TYR A 215 -5.45 -1.41 6.07
C TYR A 215 -4.77 -2.54 6.84
N PHE A 216 -3.46 -2.50 6.99
CA PHE A 216 -2.71 -3.51 7.72
C PHE A 216 -3.12 -3.58 9.20
N ALA A 217 -3.32 -2.41 9.83
CA ALA A 217 -3.55 -2.32 11.28
C ALA A 217 -5.03 -2.26 11.70
N VAL A 218 -5.94 -1.89 10.80
CA VAL A 218 -7.34 -1.61 11.15
C VAL A 218 -8.02 -2.81 11.82
N ASN A 219 -8.52 -2.61 13.05
CA ASN A 219 -9.12 -3.63 13.92
C ASN A 219 -8.28 -4.91 14.12
N ASN A 220 -6.95 -4.82 14.05
CA ASN A 220 -6.07 -5.96 14.20
C ASN A 220 -4.94 -5.64 15.19
N THR A 221 -5.14 -6.02 16.45
CA THR A 221 -4.20 -5.72 17.55
C THR A 221 -2.83 -6.35 17.36
N GLU A 222 -2.76 -7.55 16.75
CA GLU A 222 -1.48 -8.21 16.45
C GLU A 222 -0.68 -7.40 15.43
N ASN A 223 -1.33 -6.94 14.35
CA ASN A 223 -0.68 -6.10 13.35
C ASN A 223 -0.33 -4.71 13.88
N GLN A 224 -1.14 -4.14 14.77
CA GLN A 224 -0.79 -2.92 15.49
C GLN A 224 0.47 -3.11 16.34
N LEU A 225 0.60 -4.24 17.04
CA LEU A 225 1.79 -4.58 17.83
C LEU A 225 3.04 -4.70 16.93
N ILE A 226 2.90 -5.25 15.72
CA ILE A 226 3.97 -5.25 14.72
C ILE A 226 4.43 -3.81 14.43
N LEU A 227 3.53 -2.86 14.19
CA LEU A 227 3.91 -1.46 13.96
C LEU A 227 4.57 -0.78 15.16
N GLN A 228 4.22 -1.19 16.38
CA GLN A 228 4.80 -0.70 17.63
C GLN A 228 6.18 -1.30 17.91
N SER A 229 6.45 -2.50 17.39
CA SER A 229 7.67 -3.24 17.67
C SER A 229 8.89 -2.52 17.10
N ALA A 230 9.75 -2.02 17.99
CA ALA A 230 11.02 -1.40 17.65
C ALA A 230 12.10 -2.44 17.34
N GLY A 231 13.02 -2.07 16.44
CA GLY A 231 14.28 -2.79 16.23
C GLY A 231 15.43 -2.03 16.87
N ALA A 232 16.51 -1.81 16.13
CA ALA A 232 17.63 -0.95 16.54
C ALA A 232 17.33 0.57 16.43
N GLY A 233 16.09 0.96 16.15
CA GLY A 233 15.66 2.34 15.92
C GLY A 233 14.18 2.52 16.24
N PRO A 234 13.59 3.70 15.96
CA PRO A 234 12.19 3.96 16.27
C PRO A 234 11.29 2.97 15.53
N SER A 235 10.19 2.58 16.18
CA SER A 235 9.16 1.75 15.53
C SER A 235 8.46 2.51 14.42
N VAL A 236 7.76 1.79 13.53
CA VAL A 236 6.99 2.42 12.45
C VAL A 236 5.94 3.36 13.03
N LEU A 237 5.29 2.98 14.14
CA LEU A 237 4.34 3.86 14.83
C LEU A 237 5.00 5.13 15.37
N GLN A 238 6.17 5.03 15.99
CA GLN A 238 6.91 6.21 16.48
C GLN A 238 7.30 7.14 15.32
N GLN A 239 7.75 6.59 14.19
CA GLN A 239 8.06 7.37 12.99
C GLN A 239 6.82 8.08 12.43
N PHE A 240 5.67 7.40 12.49
CA PHE A 240 4.37 7.94 12.11
C PHE A 240 3.95 9.14 12.96
N CYS A 241 4.30 9.13 14.25
CA CYS A 241 3.94 10.19 15.19
C CYS A 241 4.94 11.36 15.19
N THR A 242 6.13 11.15 14.62
CA THR A 242 7.22 12.15 14.55
C THR A 242 7.42 12.73 13.14
N LEU A 243 6.46 12.53 12.23
CA LEU A 243 6.47 13.17 10.91
C LEU A 243 6.44 14.71 11.04
N PRO A 244 6.97 15.45 10.06
CA PRO A 244 6.83 16.90 10.02
C PRO A 244 5.36 17.36 10.07
N PHE A 245 5.12 18.49 10.74
CA PHE A 245 3.77 19.03 10.97
C PHE A 245 2.82 19.04 9.76
N PRO A 246 3.25 19.35 8.51
CA PRO A 246 2.35 19.33 7.36
C PRO A 246 1.62 18.01 7.12
N PHE A 247 2.16 16.87 7.56
CA PHE A 247 1.47 15.58 7.44
C PHE A 247 0.19 15.48 8.29
N TYR A 248 0.07 16.32 9.33
CA TYR A 248 -1.09 16.37 10.22
C TYR A 248 -1.97 17.62 10.01
N GLY A 249 -1.47 18.62 9.27
CA GLY A 249 -2.15 19.90 9.09
C GLY A 249 -2.56 20.24 7.65
N ASP A 250 -1.88 19.69 6.63
CA ASP A 250 -2.22 19.97 5.23
C ASP A 250 -3.44 19.13 4.79
N PRO A 251 -4.55 19.76 4.33
CA PRO A 251 -5.75 19.04 3.86
C PRO A 251 -5.50 18.02 2.74
N ARG A 252 -4.37 18.09 2.03
CA ARG A 252 -3.97 17.11 1.01
C ARG A 252 -3.37 15.84 1.61
N LEU A 253 -2.77 15.93 2.81
CA LEU A 253 -2.06 14.83 3.47
C LEU A 253 -2.86 14.21 4.62
N THR A 254 -3.62 15.03 5.35
CA THR A 254 -4.44 14.57 6.47
C THR A 254 -5.40 13.42 6.14
N PRO A 255 -6.01 13.32 4.94
CA PRO A 255 -6.89 12.20 4.60
C PRO A 255 -6.19 10.85 4.45
N TYR A 256 -4.86 10.82 4.54
CA TYR A 256 -4.04 9.61 4.50
C TYR A 256 -3.38 9.35 5.86
N THR A 257 -2.80 10.39 6.48
CA THR A 257 -2.07 10.26 7.75
C THR A 257 -2.99 9.97 8.92
N LEU A 258 -4.07 10.74 9.09
CA LEU A 258 -4.93 10.64 10.28
C LEU A 258 -5.73 9.32 10.34
N PRO A 259 -6.35 8.82 9.24
CA PRO A 259 -6.97 7.49 9.24
C PRO A 259 -5.99 6.36 9.55
N ALA A 260 -4.74 6.45 9.05
CA ALA A 260 -3.73 5.44 9.29
C ALA A 260 -3.30 5.40 10.77
N LEU A 261 -3.09 6.57 11.39
CA LEU A 261 -2.82 6.68 12.83
C LEU A 261 -4.00 6.20 13.68
N LEU A 262 -5.23 6.53 13.28
CA LEU A 262 -6.44 5.99 13.90
C LEU A 262 -6.41 4.45 13.86
N ALA A 263 -6.25 3.85 12.68
CA ALA A 263 -6.20 2.40 12.52
C ALA A 263 -5.07 1.75 13.34
N ALA A 264 -3.90 2.39 13.43
CA ALA A 264 -2.74 1.88 14.17
C ALA A 264 -2.89 1.95 15.69
N THR A 265 -3.80 2.80 16.20
CA THR A 265 -3.96 3.06 17.65
C THR A 265 -5.35 2.68 18.18
N HIS A 266 -6.27 2.31 17.30
CA HIS A 266 -7.66 2.01 17.65
C HIS A 266 -7.77 0.80 18.58
N CYS A 267 -8.52 0.96 19.67
CA CYS A 267 -8.71 -0.06 20.72
C CYS A 267 -7.38 -0.63 21.28
N ASN A 268 -6.29 0.13 21.22
CA ASN A 268 -4.97 -0.30 21.67
C ASN A 268 -4.34 0.76 22.59
N PRO A 269 -4.41 0.58 23.92
CA PRO A 269 -3.96 1.58 24.88
C PRO A 269 -2.44 1.82 24.80
N GLU A 270 -1.65 0.80 24.45
CA GLU A 270 -0.18 0.90 24.32
C GLU A 270 0.20 1.75 23.10
N ALA A 271 -0.38 1.47 21.93
CA ALA A 271 -0.20 2.32 20.76
C ALA A 271 -0.69 3.75 21.00
N LYS A 272 -1.83 3.92 21.67
CA LYS A 272 -2.35 5.25 22.03
C LYS A 272 -1.40 5.99 22.97
N ALA A 273 -0.75 5.30 23.91
CA ALA A 273 0.26 5.91 24.78
C ALA A 273 1.47 6.40 23.98
N ILE A 274 1.98 5.59 23.04
CA ILE A 274 3.08 5.99 22.13
C ILE A 274 2.70 7.24 21.33
N LEU A 275 1.50 7.26 20.74
CA LEU A 275 1.02 8.43 20.00
C LEU A 275 0.95 9.67 20.90
N SER A 276 0.44 9.50 22.12
CA SER A 276 0.23 10.61 23.07
C SER A 276 1.53 11.25 23.58
N CYS A 277 2.68 10.62 23.34
CA CYS A 277 3.98 11.24 23.61
C CYS A 277 4.33 12.34 22.61
N GLU A 278 3.81 12.30 21.39
CA GLU A 278 4.21 13.18 20.27
C GLU A 278 3.04 14.00 19.70
N LEU A 279 1.80 13.47 19.76
CA LEU A 279 0.60 14.05 19.16
C LEU A 279 -0.59 14.00 20.12
N SER A 280 -1.52 14.94 19.98
CA SER A 280 -2.80 14.88 20.70
C SER A 280 -3.74 13.87 20.07
N TYR A 281 -4.23 12.90 20.84
CA TYR A 281 -5.26 11.96 20.38
C TYR A 281 -6.58 12.67 20.00
N GLN A 282 -6.83 13.85 20.56
CA GLN A 282 -8.02 14.65 20.22
C GLN A 282 -8.08 14.99 18.72
N LEU A 283 -6.93 15.24 18.07
CA LEU A 283 -6.86 15.50 16.63
C LEU A 283 -7.44 14.34 15.80
N LEU A 284 -7.16 13.11 16.24
CA LEU A 284 -7.64 11.89 15.57
C LEU A 284 -9.16 11.73 15.78
N GLU A 285 -9.66 12.02 16.98
CA GLU A 285 -11.10 11.98 17.28
C GLU A 285 -11.87 13.06 16.51
N GLU A 286 -11.34 14.27 16.42
CA GLU A 286 -11.92 15.35 15.63
C GLU A 286 -12.01 14.97 14.15
N TYR A 287 -10.93 14.44 13.58
CA TYR A 287 -10.95 13.94 12.20
C TYR A 287 -11.94 12.79 12.03
N ARG A 288 -11.96 11.79 12.92
CA ARG A 288 -12.91 10.66 12.88
C ARG A 288 -14.37 11.14 12.81
N ASN A 289 -14.70 12.21 13.53
CA ASN A 289 -16.05 12.73 13.65
C ASN A 289 -16.41 13.77 12.55
N SER A 290 -15.43 14.25 11.78
CA SER A 290 -15.66 15.18 10.67
C SER A 290 -16.39 14.50 9.51
N GLU A 291 -16.94 15.29 8.60
CA GLU A 291 -17.62 14.77 7.40
C GLU A 291 -16.63 14.04 6.48
N GLU A 292 -15.42 14.56 6.35
CA GLU A 292 -14.33 13.92 5.60
C GLU A 292 -13.92 12.58 6.23
N GLY A 293 -13.80 12.53 7.56
CA GLY A 293 -13.48 11.31 8.28
C GLY A 293 -14.54 10.23 8.09
N LYS A 294 -15.83 10.57 8.22
CA LYS A 294 -16.94 9.64 8.01
C LYS A 294 -16.99 9.06 6.59
N LEU A 295 -16.53 9.81 5.59
CA LEU A 295 -16.46 9.35 4.20
C LEU A 295 -15.20 8.51 3.91
N ASN A 296 -14.18 8.59 4.77
CA ASN A 296 -12.92 7.91 4.54
C ASN A 296 -13.06 6.37 4.66
N PRO A 297 -12.62 5.58 3.65
CA PRO A 297 -12.78 4.13 3.67
C PRO A 297 -12.18 3.43 4.89
N LEU A 298 -11.01 3.88 5.37
CA LEU A 298 -10.35 3.27 6.53
C LEU A 298 -11.10 3.56 7.82
N VAL A 299 -11.57 4.81 8.00
CA VAL A 299 -12.33 5.19 9.20
C VAL A 299 -13.64 4.41 9.28
N ARG A 300 -14.31 4.17 8.14
CA ARG A 300 -15.54 3.38 8.06
C ARG A 300 -15.35 1.90 8.42
N LEU A 301 -14.13 1.39 8.38
CA LEU A 301 -13.83 0.02 8.82
C LEU A 301 -13.68 -0.08 10.33
N LEU A 302 -13.39 1.01 11.05
CA LEU A 302 -13.17 0.97 12.50
C LEU A 302 -14.41 0.47 13.22
N LYS A 303 -14.28 -0.61 13.99
CA LYS A 303 -15.35 -1.14 14.83
C LYS A 303 -15.47 -0.31 16.09
N ASP A 304 -16.68 -0.06 16.59
CA ASP A 304 -16.79 0.56 17.90
C ASP A 304 -16.30 -0.40 18.99
N PRO A 305 -15.70 0.12 20.09
CA PRO A 305 -15.17 -0.72 21.17
C PRO A 305 -16.22 -1.63 21.84
N SER A 306 -17.50 -1.39 21.56
CA SER A 306 -18.66 -2.16 22.05
C SER A 306 -19.28 -3.10 21.01
N SER A 307 -18.70 -3.23 19.81
CA SER A 307 -19.21 -4.11 18.75
C SER A 307 -18.49 -5.46 18.80
N PRO A 308 -19.21 -6.60 18.87
CA PRO A 308 -18.58 -7.92 18.81
C PRO A 308 -17.84 -8.19 17.48
#